data_AF-A0A139CLS2-F1
#
_entry.id   AF-A0A139CLS2-F1
#
_cell.length_a   1.000
_cell.length_b   1.000
_cell.length_c   1.000
_cell.angle_alpha   90.00
_cell.angle_beta   90.00
_cell.angle_gamma   90.00
#
_symmetry.space_group_name_H-M   'P 1'
#
loop_
_entity.id
_entity.type
_entity.pdbx_description
1 polymer ?
#
loop_
_entity_poly.entity_id
_entity_poly.type
_entity_poly.pdbx_seq_one_letter_code
_entity_poly.pdbx_strand_id
1 'polypeptide(L)'
;TGEEVTVSANVENTGEEAGEEEVELLVNGETAGTETVSLEPGASQTVEFMVQGNETGTYNVSIGTLDGSFDVEDQGIPFLGVTFTLLIVVGVALWMARRRD
;
A
#
# COMPACT_ATOMS: atom_id res chain seq x y z
N THR A 1 20.05 4.03 3.99
CA THR A 1 18.59 4.08 3.80
C THR A 1 18.34 3.81 2.35
N GLY A 2 17.45 2.86 2.07
CA GLY A 2 16.93 2.59 0.74
C GLY A 2 16.05 3.73 0.24
N GLU A 3 15.53 3.55 -0.96
CA GLU A 3 14.74 4.56 -1.66
C GLU A 3 13.26 4.51 -1.24
N GLU A 4 12.52 5.56 -1.57
CA GLU A 4 11.07 5.57 -1.37
C GLU A 4 10.39 4.66 -2.39
N VAL A 5 9.60 3.73 -1.85
CA VAL A 5 8.74 2.81 -2.59
C VAL A 5 7.31 3.26 -2.39
N THR A 6 6.60 3.48 -3.50
CA THR A 6 5.15 3.74 -3.45
C THR A 6 4.42 2.41 -3.51
N VAL A 7 3.55 2.19 -2.53
CA VAL A 7 2.64 1.04 -2.46
C VAL A 7 1.22 1.57 -2.64
N SER A 8 0.55 1.16 -3.71
CA SER A 8 -0.81 1.60 -4.03
C SER A 8 -1.80 0.42 -4.01
N ALA A 9 -3.03 0.65 -3.57
CA ALA A 9 -4.15 -0.30 -3.66
C ALA A 9 -5.42 0.38 -4.18
N ASN A 10 -6.29 -0.36 -4.89
CA ASN A 10 -7.58 0.15 -5.35
C ASN A 10 -8.70 -0.36 -4.44
N VAL A 11 -9.47 0.54 -3.86
CA VAL A 11 -10.61 0.20 -3.01
C VAL A 11 -11.88 0.42 -3.81
N GLU A 12 -12.77 -0.56 -3.84
CA GLU A 12 -14.05 -0.48 -4.54
C GLU A 12 -15.20 -0.82 -3.61
N ASN A 13 -16.20 0.06 -3.53
CA ASN A 13 -17.45 -0.25 -2.86
C ASN A 13 -18.41 -0.90 -3.87
N THR A 14 -18.59 -2.21 -3.79
CA THR A 14 -19.56 -2.92 -4.65
C THR A 14 -20.89 -3.19 -3.92
N GLY A 15 -21.06 -2.65 -2.72
CA GLY A 15 -22.33 -2.64 -2.02
C GLY A 15 -23.34 -1.67 -2.63
N GLU A 16 -24.55 -1.67 -2.08
CA GLU A 16 -25.65 -0.80 -2.51
C GLU A 16 -25.75 0.50 -1.69
N GLU A 17 -24.92 0.66 -0.65
CA GLU A 17 -24.93 1.81 0.26
C GLU A 17 -23.53 2.42 0.37
N ALA A 18 -23.46 3.71 0.69
CA ALA A 18 -22.19 4.35 1.00
C ALA A 18 -21.53 3.67 2.21
N GLY A 19 -20.21 3.51 2.11
CA GLY A 19 -19.38 2.83 3.09
C GLY A 19 -18.13 3.64 3.43
N GLU A 20 -17.59 3.37 4.61
CA GLU A 20 -16.29 3.87 5.05
C GLU A 20 -15.46 2.65 5.47
N GLU A 21 -14.20 2.59 5.04
CA GLU A 21 -13.26 1.53 5.38
C GLU A 21 -11.90 2.15 5.70
N GLU A 22 -11.24 1.61 6.72
CA GLU A 22 -9.85 1.93 7.03
C GLU A 22 -8.92 0.95 6.28
N VAL A 23 -8.09 1.52 5.40
CA VAL A 23 -7.06 0.78 4.68
C VAL A 23 -5.77 0.86 5.48
N GLU A 24 -5.30 -0.28 5.95
CA GLU A 24 -4.04 -0.40 6.68
C GLU A 24 -2.94 -0.98 5.78
N LEU A 25 -1.79 -0.30 5.71
CA LEU A 25 -0.56 -0.86 5.17
C LEU A 25 0.30 -1.42 6.31
N LEU A 26 0.64 -2.69 6.20
CA LEU A 26 1.63 -3.36 7.03
C LEU A 26 2.95 -3.53 6.25
N VAL A 27 4.07 -3.27 6.91
CA VAL A 27 5.42 -3.58 6.43
C VAL A 27 6.06 -4.54 7.42
N ASN A 28 6.43 -5.74 6.97
CA ASN A 28 6.93 -6.83 7.81
C ASN A 28 5.99 -7.19 8.99
N GLY A 29 4.68 -6.99 8.79
CA GLY A 29 3.65 -7.26 9.80
C GLY A 29 3.44 -6.12 10.81
N GLU A 30 4.14 -4.98 10.65
CA GLU A 30 3.96 -3.79 11.49
C GLU A 30 3.21 -2.70 10.71
N THR A 31 2.27 -2.02 11.35
CA THR A 31 1.52 -0.91 10.73
C THR A 31 2.45 0.23 10.33
N ALA A 32 2.56 0.46 9.02
CA ALA A 32 3.36 1.53 8.43
C ALA A 32 2.51 2.76 8.07
N GLY A 33 1.22 2.57 7.82
CA GLY A 33 0.29 3.66 7.53
C GLY A 33 -1.16 3.21 7.52
N THR A 34 -2.07 4.15 7.74
CA THR A 34 -3.51 3.94 7.60
C THR A 34 -4.13 5.09 6.82
N GLU A 35 -5.12 4.78 5.98
CA GLU A 35 -5.93 5.77 5.26
C GLU A 35 -7.39 5.35 5.28
N THR A 36 -8.27 6.25 5.72
CA THR A 36 -9.72 6.02 5.69
C THR A 36 -10.29 6.48 4.36
N VAL A 37 -11.00 5.59 3.66
CA VAL A 37 -11.70 5.91 2.41
C VAL A 37 -13.20 5.84 2.60
N SER A 38 -13.92 6.82 2.06
CA SER A 38 -15.37 6.83 2.01
C SER A 38 -15.83 6.77 0.56
N LEU A 39 -16.62 5.75 0.23
CA LEU A 39 -17.02 5.44 -1.14
C LEU A 39 -18.54 5.28 -1.25
N GLU A 40 -19.11 5.97 -2.23
CA GLU A 40 -20.48 5.74 -2.70
C GLU A 40 -20.62 4.36 -3.38
N PRO A 41 -21.86 3.84 -3.53
CA PRO A 41 -22.10 2.58 -4.25
C PRO A 41 -21.52 2.59 -5.66
N GLY A 42 -20.70 1.58 -5.98
CA GLY A 42 -20.02 1.43 -7.27
C GLY A 42 -18.84 2.38 -7.51
N ALA A 43 -18.46 3.19 -6.51
CA ALA A 43 -17.28 4.04 -6.60
C ALA A 43 -16.00 3.27 -6.24
N SER A 44 -14.88 3.69 -6.82
CA SER A 44 -13.55 3.19 -6.50
C SER A 44 -12.55 4.32 -6.26
N GLN A 45 -11.60 4.13 -5.35
CA GLN A 45 -10.53 5.06 -5.06
C GLN A 45 -9.20 4.32 -4.91
N THR A 46 -8.14 4.87 -5.50
CA THR A 46 -6.77 4.40 -5.26
C THR A 46 -6.19 5.07 -4.03
N VAL A 47 -5.66 4.27 -3.13
CA VAL A 47 -4.94 4.68 -1.92
C VAL A 47 -3.46 4.45 -2.16
N GLU A 48 -2.61 5.38 -1.73
CA GLU A 48 -1.16 5.34 -1.94
C GLU A 48 -0.40 5.61 -0.64
N PHE A 49 0.55 4.72 -0.34
CA PHE A 49 1.44 4.83 0.80
C PHE A 49 2.89 4.94 0.32
N MET A 50 3.69 5.76 0.99
CA MET A 50 5.13 5.86 0.75
C MET A 50 5.89 5.13 1.87
N VAL A 51 6.73 4.18 1.47
CA VAL A 51 7.54 3.36 2.38
C VAL A 51 9.01 3.57 2.06
N GLN A 52 9.85 3.74 3.08
CA GLN A 52 11.29 3.78 2.92
C GLN A 52 11.93 2.65 3.74
N GLY A 53 12.57 1.69 3.07
CA GLY A 53 13.33 0.65 3.76
C GLY A 53 14.67 1.21 4.21
N ASN A 54 14.99 1.12 5.50
CA ASN A 54 16.20 1.74 6.04
C ASN A 54 17.47 0.88 5.89
N GLU A 55 17.28 -0.43 5.82
CA GLU A 55 18.34 -1.43 5.79
C GLU A 55 18.20 -2.31 4.55
N THR A 56 19.29 -2.95 4.15
CA THR A 56 19.29 -3.92 3.06
C THR A 56 18.52 -5.17 3.46
N GLY A 57 17.62 -5.63 2.61
CA GLY A 57 16.81 -6.82 2.83
C GLY A 57 15.48 -6.78 2.09
N THR A 58 14.74 -7.87 2.17
CA THR A 58 13.40 -7.99 1.62
C THR A 58 12.38 -7.44 2.63
N TYR A 59 11.55 -6.51 2.19
CA TYR A 59 10.43 -5.95 2.94
C TYR A 59 9.14 -6.53 2.38
N ASN A 60 8.38 -7.23 3.22
CA ASN A 60 7.04 -7.71 2.89
C ASN A 60 6.05 -6.59 3.17
N VAL A 61 5.16 -6.32 2.22
CA VAL A 61 4.10 -5.33 2.38
C VAL A 61 2.75 -6.02 2.26
N SER A 62 1.79 -5.63 3.09
CA SER A 62 0.43 -6.12 2.98
C SER A 62 -0.62 -5.06 3.24
N ILE A 63 -1.74 -5.15 2.53
CA ILE A 63 -2.91 -4.29 2.71
C ILE A 63 -4.14 -5.19 2.75
N GLY A 64 -4.78 -5.34 3.92
CA GLY A 64 -5.91 -6.26 4.07
C GLY A 64 -5.51 -7.72 3.78
N THR A 65 -6.09 -8.32 2.74
CA THR A 65 -5.79 -9.70 2.30
C THR A 65 -4.71 -9.78 1.21
N LEU A 66 -4.00 -8.68 0.98
CA LEU A 66 -3.11 -8.49 -0.16
C LEU A 66 -1.68 -8.49 0.33
N ASP A 67 -0.81 -9.19 -0.39
CA ASP A 67 0.61 -9.29 -0.05
C ASP A 67 1.48 -8.94 -1.26
N GLY A 68 2.61 -8.31 -1.00
CA GLY A 68 3.67 -8.00 -1.95
C GLY A 68 5.02 -7.90 -1.24
N SER A 69 6.09 -7.66 -1.99
CA SER A 69 7.40 -7.42 -1.40
C SER A 69 8.27 -6.53 -2.28
N PHE A 70 9.20 -5.82 -1.66
CA PHE A 70 10.31 -5.16 -2.35
C PHE A 70 11.64 -5.52 -1.69
N ASP A 71 12.70 -5.53 -2.49
CA ASP A 71 14.05 -5.70 -2.00
C ASP A 71 14.75 -4.35 -1.93
N VAL A 72 15.38 -4.08 -0.79
CA VAL A 72 16.33 -2.99 -0.63
C VAL A 72 17.71 -3.58 -0.75
N GLU A 73 18.45 -3.17 -1.78
CA GLU A 73 19.82 -3.60 -2.00
C GLU A 73 20.79 -2.48 -1.60
N ASP A 74 21.89 -2.82 -0.93
CA ASP A 74 23.01 -1.88 -0.81
C ASP A 74 23.73 -1.82 -2.15
N GLN A 75 23.39 -0.81 -2.95
CA GLN A 75 24.00 -0.63 -4.27
C GLN A 75 25.51 -0.26 -4.18
N GLY A 76 26.08 -0.04 -2.99
CA GLY A 76 27.53 0.12 -2.80
C GLY A 76 28.16 1.31 -3.55
N ILE A 77 27.35 2.20 -4.13
CA ILE A 77 27.84 3.34 -4.89
C ILE A 77 28.03 4.54 -3.95
N PRO A 78 29.26 5.09 -3.80
CA PRO A 78 29.49 6.31 -3.06
C PRO A 78 29.03 7.53 -3.89
N PHE A 79 27.78 7.95 -3.65
CA PHE A 79 27.18 9.27 -3.92
C PHE A 79 27.11 9.79 -5.37
N LEU A 80 25.89 10.04 -5.87
CA LEU A 80 25.48 11.30 -6.54
C LEU A 80 23.98 11.26 -6.90
N GLY A 81 23.11 11.81 -6.03
CA GLY A 81 21.84 12.45 -6.40
C GLY A 81 20.79 11.68 -7.23
N VAL A 82 20.82 10.35 -7.28
CA VAL A 82 19.78 9.55 -7.94
C VAL A 82 18.76 9.09 -6.91
N THR A 83 17.53 9.58 -7.06
CA THR A 83 16.35 8.96 -6.44
C THR A 83 15.79 7.98 -7.48
N PHE A 84 16.02 6.68 -7.35
CA PHE A 84 15.23 5.69 -8.07
C PHE A 84 13.94 5.47 -7.28
N THR A 85 12.83 5.99 -7.78
CA THR A 85 11.50 5.68 -7.25
C THR A 85 11.08 4.32 -7.77
N LEU A 86 11.03 3.31 -6.90
CA LEU A 86 10.44 2.02 -7.25
C LEU A 86 8.92 2.11 -7.05
N LEU A 87 8.16 2.08 -8.15
CA LEU A 87 6.70 1.95 -8.06
C LEU A 87 6.35 0.47 -7.91
N ILE A 88 5.80 0.09 -6.76
CA ILE A 88 5.11 -1.20 -6.61
C ILE A 88 3.62 -0.94 -6.70
N VAL A 89 3.08 -1.24 -7.87
CA VAL A 89 1.63 -1.27 -8.08
C VAL A 89 1.13 -2.64 -7.61
N VAL A 90 0.69 -2.74 -6.36
CA VAL A 90 -0.14 -3.87 -5.90
C VAL A 90 -1.57 -3.61 -6.39
N GLY A 91 -1.81 -3.89 -7.68
CA GLY A 91 -3.12 -3.69 -8.27
C GLY A 91 -4.13 -4.70 -7.73
N VAL A 92 -4.84 -4.35 -6.65
CA VAL A 92 -5.87 -5.24 -6.10
C VAL A 92 -7.05 -4.47 -5.55
N ALA A 93 -8.24 -5.04 -5.76
CA ALA A 93 -9.54 -4.56 -5.33
C ALA A 93 -9.86 -5.02 -3.90
N LEU A 94 -9.92 -4.07 -2.96
CA LEU A 94 -10.50 -4.31 -1.63
C LEU A 94 -12.01 -4.06 -1.69
N TRP A 95 -12.78 -5.03 -1.23
CA TRP A 95 -14.24 -5.01 -1.29
C TRP A 95 -14.84 -4.59 0.05
N MET A 96 -15.45 -3.41 0.08
CA MET A 96 -16.38 -3.07 1.15
C MET A 96 -17.71 -3.78 0.88
N ALA A 97 -18.15 -4.61 1.82
CA ALA A 97 -19.59 -4.76 1.98
C ALA A 97 -20.02 -4.72 3.42
N ARG A 98 -21.14 -4.04 3.58
CA ARG A 98 -21.90 -3.98 4.81
C ARG A 98 -22.44 -5.38 5.12
N ARG A 99 -21.90 -6.01 6.17
CA ARG A 99 -22.58 -7.12 6.84
C ARG A 99 -23.93 -6.57 7.31
N ARG A 100 -25.03 -7.04 6.70
CA ARG A 100 -26.37 -6.87 7.25
C ARG A 100 -26.45 -7.78 8.48
N ASP A 101 -26.37 -7.20 9.68
CA ASP A 101 -26.88 -7.84 10.90
C ASP A 101 -28.41 -7.88 10.87
#